data_AF-A0A285I4Q1-F1
#
_entry.id   AF-A0A285I4Q1-F1
#
_cell.length_a   1.000
_cell.length_b   1.000
_cell.length_c   1.000
_cell.angle_alpha   90.00
_cell.angle_beta   90.00
_cell.angle_gamma   90.00
#
_symmetry.space_group_name_H-M   'P 1'
#
loop_
_entity.id
_entity.type
_entity.pdbx_description
1 polymer ?
#
loop_
_entity_poly.entity_id
_entity_poly.type
_entity_poly.pdbx_seq_one_letter_code
_entity_poly.pdbx_strand_id
1 'polypeptide(L)'
;MQTFADLAERTHLLWLQRLSLASSDYITLSQLQQHDYRLLQSVRLCQRYLGNSDPELPDWLRTLLDNSAAELDTLLTLAVPLSAQALLAAMWLALQQQPTTHYVQQYRRAEQSQLLCLLANKAVAAKLYQTMQALDLRSAVQLAGNYGLLDQRAVLQQLADDQHQNAAIQAELHYSLYLLGQKSDESQLVQQLQKADCLTPRQLQLLLLAAPAERKVQIVNALCLTDITLAINAMGFSGQSKFMPLLLELSKQPAHQGAAQSALITMLGSLTADIAQREPQAAGMPMPVSEQHLVAGTAVTELNLTETWANGNQYQRFAAAAMLVLKQPGLALAEPNNWQGGIWPVA
;
A
#
# COMPACT_ATOMS: atom_id res chain seq x y z
N MET A 1 -36.08 4.35 -21.07
CA MET A 1 -35.81 3.11 -20.31
C MET A 1 -34.30 2.88 -20.35
N GLN A 2 -33.59 3.15 -19.24
CA GLN A 2 -32.25 2.59 -19.07
C GLN A 2 -32.45 1.09 -18.78
N THR A 3 -31.89 0.22 -19.61
CA THR A 3 -32.02 -1.23 -19.46
C THR A 3 -31.19 -1.69 -18.26
N PHE A 4 -31.57 -2.79 -17.61
CA PHE A 4 -30.84 -3.34 -16.47
C PHE A 4 -29.39 -3.74 -16.82
N ALA A 5 -29.09 -4.03 -18.08
CA ALA A 5 -27.72 -4.23 -18.61
C ALA A 5 -26.83 -2.97 -18.45
N ASP A 6 -27.39 -1.76 -18.60
CA ASP A 6 -26.69 -0.47 -18.42
C ASP A 6 -26.23 -0.30 -16.95
N LEU A 7 -26.93 -0.90 -15.98
CA LEU A 7 -26.55 -0.84 -14.57
C LEU A 7 -25.33 -1.72 -14.26
N ALA A 8 -25.28 -2.94 -14.80
CA ALA A 8 -24.15 -3.84 -14.64
C ALA A 8 -22.89 -3.26 -15.30
N GLU A 9 -23.03 -2.74 -16.53
CA GLU A 9 -21.95 -2.10 -17.27
C GLU A 9 -21.39 -0.87 -16.52
N ARG A 10 -22.26 0.03 -16.05
CA ARG A 10 -21.84 1.19 -15.23
C ARG A 10 -21.11 0.78 -13.96
N THR A 11 -21.61 -0.26 -13.29
CA THR A 11 -20.98 -0.80 -12.09
C THR A 11 -19.59 -1.37 -12.40
N HIS A 12 -19.46 -2.05 -13.54
CA HIS A 12 -18.17 -2.52 -14.04
C HIS A 12 -17.19 -1.38 -14.35
N LEU A 13 -17.65 -0.32 -15.01
CA LEU A 13 -16.83 0.86 -15.29
C LEU A 13 -16.37 1.54 -13.99
N LEU A 14 -17.25 1.66 -12.99
CA LEU A 14 -16.86 2.18 -11.68
C LEU A 14 -15.78 1.30 -11.04
N TRP A 15 -15.90 -0.02 -11.08
CA TRP A 15 -14.86 -0.93 -10.58
C TRP A 15 -13.51 -0.72 -11.28
N LEU A 16 -13.49 -0.68 -12.60
CA LEU A 16 -12.26 -0.42 -13.38
C LEU A 16 -11.64 0.94 -13.04
N GLN A 17 -12.48 1.97 -12.89
CA GLN A 17 -12.03 3.28 -12.44
C GLN A 17 -11.41 3.19 -11.04
N ARG A 18 -12.02 2.47 -10.09
CA ARG A 18 -11.48 2.35 -8.73
C ARG A 18 -10.09 1.73 -8.70
N LEU A 19 -9.84 0.72 -9.53
CA LEU A 19 -8.52 0.11 -9.66
C LEU A 19 -7.47 1.09 -10.20
N SER A 20 -7.85 1.93 -11.17
CA SER A 20 -6.97 2.97 -11.72
C SER A 20 -6.74 4.15 -10.75
N LEU A 21 -7.78 4.59 -10.05
CA LEU A 21 -7.71 5.71 -9.10
C LEU A 21 -6.85 5.39 -7.88
N ALA A 22 -6.80 4.12 -7.46
CA ALA A 22 -5.94 3.65 -6.36
C ALA A 22 -4.47 4.02 -6.59
N SER A 23 -4.03 3.89 -7.84
CA SER A 23 -2.66 4.16 -8.25
C SER A 23 -2.42 5.59 -8.75
N SER A 24 -3.43 6.45 -8.73
CA SER A 24 -3.33 7.78 -9.33
C SER A 24 -2.52 8.75 -8.47
N ASP A 25 -1.64 9.50 -9.13
CA ASP A 25 -0.82 10.54 -8.52
C ASP A 25 -1.59 11.84 -8.22
N TYR A 26 -2.84 11.96 -8.70
CA TYR A 26 -3.65 13.18 -8.63
C TYR A 26 -4.94 13.04 -7.82
N ILE A 27 -5.19 11.86 -7.24
CA ILE A 27 -6.41 11.58 -6.49
C ILE A 27 -6.19 11.76 -4.99
N THR A 28 -7.03 12.59 -4.40
CA THR A 28 -7.07 12.80 -2.94
C THR A 28 -7.86 11.69 -2.24
N LEU A 29 -7.71 11.59 -0.92
CA LEU A 29 -8.50 10.65 -0.11
C LEU A 29 -10.01 10.88 -0.25
N SER A 30 -10.45 12.14 -0.20
CA SER A 30 -11.88 12.47 -0.28
C SER A 30 -12.49 12.09 -1.63
N GLN A 31 -11.76 12.29 -2.73
CA GLN A 31 -12.18 11.85 -4.06
C GLN A 31 -12.27 10.33 -4.15
N LEU A 32 -11.29 9.61 -3.59
CA LEU A 32 -11.30 8.15 -3.55
C LEU A 32 -12.49 7.61 -2.74
N GLN A 33 -12.77 8.21 -1.57
CA GLN A 33 -13.89 7.84 -0.71
C GLN A 33 -15.25 8.11 -1.37
N GLN A 34 -15.40 9.24 -2.06
CA GLN A 34 -16.60 9.54 -2.83
C GLN A 34 -16.82 8.53 -3.96
N HIS A 35 -15.73 8.09 -4.61
CA HIS A 35 -15.79 7.05 -5.62
C HIS A 35 -16.20 5.69 -5.03
N ASP A 36 -15.58 5.27 -3.92
CA ASP A 36 -15.92 4.03 -3.20
C ASP A 36 -17.40 4.01 -2.78
N TYR A 37 -17.92 5.14 -2.31
CA TYR A 37 -19.34 5.27 -1.96
C TYR A 37 -20.26 5.09 -3.17
N ARG A 38 -19.93 5.71 -4.32
CA ARG A 38 -20.70 5.56 -5.56
C ARG A 38 -20.68 4.11 -6.07
N LEU A 39 -19.51 3.46 -6.02
CA LEU A 39 -19.37 2.06 -6.39
C LEU A 39 -20.24 1.17 -5.48
N LEU A 40 -20.17 1.35 -4.17
CA LEU A 40 -21.00 0.60 -3.21
C LEU A 40 -22.49 0.79 -3.47
N GLN A 41 -22.93 2.02 -3.73
CA GLN A 41 -24.32 2.30 -4.08
C GLN A 41 -24.74 1.60 -5.37
N SER A 42 -23.88 1.61 -6.39
CA SER A 42 -24.14 0.94 -7.66
C SER A 42 -24.30 -0.57 -7.47
N VAL A 43 -23.41 -1.19 -6.69
CA VAL A 43 -23.51 -2.63 -6.36
C VAL A 43 -24.79 -2.93 -5.58
N ARG A 44 -25.22 -2.08 -4.64
CA ARG A 44 -26.50 -2.24 -3.94
C ARG A 44 -27.72 -2.15 -4.87
N LEU A 45 -27.65 -1.30 -5.89
CA LEU A 45 -28.69 -1.26 -6.93
C LEU A 45 -28.69 -2.55 -7.75
N CYS A 46 -27.52 -3.06 -8.12
CA CYS A 46 -27.38 -4.37 -8.76
C CYS A 46 -28.02 -5.47 -7.89
N GLN A 47 -27.71 -5.55 -6.60
CA GLN A 47 -28.30 -6.53 -5.68
C GLN A 47 -29.83 -6.45 -5.61
N ARG A 48 -30.42 -5.26 -5.79
CA ARG A 48 -31.86 -5.05 -5.71
C ARG A 48 -32.58 -5.40 -7.01
N TYR A 49 -31.94 -5.20 -8.16
CA TYR A 49 -32.62 -5.20 -9.46
C TYR A 49 -32.11 -6.27 -10.43
N LEU A 50 -30.90 -6.80 -10.22
CA LEU A 50 -30.31 -7.87 -11.00
C LEU A 50 -30.42 -9.17 -10.21
N GLY A 51 -30.98 -10.21 -10.83
CA GLY A 51 -30.90 -11.56 -10.27
C GLY A 51 -29.55 -12.20 -10.57
N ASN A 52 -29.15 -13.20 -9.78
CA ASN A 52 -27.89 -13.95 -9.97
C ASN A 52 -27.84 -14.75 -11.29
N SER A 53 -28.95 -14.82 -12.03
CA SER A 53 -29.12 -15.63 -13.24
C SER A 53 -28.75 -14.93 -14.54
N ASP A 54 -28.33 -13.65 -14.49
CA ASP A 54 -27.98 -12.90 -15.70
C ASP A 54 -26.57 -13.31 -16.20
N PRO A 55 -26.48 -13.94 -17.40
CA PRO A 55 -25.22 -14.44 -17.93
C PRO A 55 -24.22 -13.32 -18.30
N GLU A 56 -24.67 -12.07 -18.47
CA GLU A 56 -23.82 -10.96 -18.91
C GLU A 56 -23.07 -10.27 -17.75
N LEU A 57 -23.28 -10.71 -16.50
CA LEU A 57 -22.60 -10.13 -15.35
C LEU A 57 -21.11 -10.50 -15.30
N PRO A 58 -20.21 -9.53 -15.06
CA PRO A 58 -18.81 -9.82 -14.75
C PRO A 58 -18.69 -10.74 -13.54
N ASP A 59 -17.73 -11.67 -13.55
CA ASP A 59 -17.60 -12.72 -12.52
C ASP A 59 -17.45 -12.15 -11.10
N TRP A 60 -16.70 -11.05 -10.95
CA TRP A 60 -16.54 -10.38 -9.66
C TRP A 60 -17.88 -9.84 -9.13
N LEU A 61 -18.74 -9.32 -10.02
CA LEU A 61 -20.02 -8.76 -9.65
C LEU A 61 -20.97 -9.90 -9.30
N ARG A 62 -21.01 -10.96 -10.12
CA ARG A 62 -21.80 -12.18 -9.83
C ARG A 62 -21.48 -12.72 -8.44
N THR A 63 -20.18 -12.82 -8.11
CA THR A 63 -19.71 -13.30 -6.81
C THR A 63 -20.14 -12.40 -5.64
N LEU A 64 -20.20 -11.08 -5.83
CA LEU A 64 -20.67 -10.16 -4.79
C LEU A 64 -22.20 -10.11 -4.65
N LEU A 65 -22.93 -10.38 -5.73
CA LEU A 65 -24.39 -10.46 -5.70
C LEU A 65 -24.86 -11.78 -5.07
N ASP A 66 -24.08 -12.85 -5.22
CA ASP A 66 -24.26 -14.09 -4.47
C ASP A 66 -23.89 -13.88 -3.00
N ASN A 67 -24.86 -13.35 -2.26
CA ASN A 67 -24.77 -13.05 -0.83
C ASN A 67 -24.76 -14.30 0.06
N SER A 68 -24.50 -15.49 -0.50
CA SER A 68 -24.35 -16.71 0.28
C SER A 68 -23.01 -16.70 1.05
N ALA A 69 -23.03 -17.15 2.30
CA ALA A 69 -21.85 -17.19 3.16
C ALA A 69 -20.77 -18.19 2.70
N ALA A 70 -20.95 -18.87 1.55
CA ALA A 70 -20.07 -19.92 1.04
C ALA A 70 -19.07 -19.42 -0.02
N GLU A 71 -19.21 -18.22 -0.59
CA GLU A 71 -18.53 -17.83 -1.83
C GLU A 71 -17.32 -16.87 -1.69
N LEU A 72 -16.77 -16.70 -0.49
CA LEU A 72 -15.47 -16.01 -0.37
C LEU A 72 -14.30 -16.83 -0.91
N ASP A 73 -14.42 -18.15 -0.97
CA ASP A 73 -13.51 -19.00 -1.73
C ASP A 73 -13.58 -18.62 -3.23
N THR A 74 -14.76 -18.28 -3.75
CA THR A 74 -14.95 -17.81 -5.13
C THR A 74 -14.24 -16.47 -5.38
N LEU A 75 -14.31 -15.52 -4.43
CA LEU A 75 -13.57 -14.25 -4.54
C LEU A 75 -12.05 -14.44 -4.68
N LEU A 76 -11.50 -15.45 -4.00
CA LEU A 76 -10.08 -15.81 -4.07
C LEU A 76 -9.70 -16.50 -5.38
N THR A 77 -10.65 -17.18 -6.02
CA THR A 77 -10.43 -17.80 -7.34
C THR A 77 -10.49 -16.81 -8.50
N LEU A 78 -10.92 -15.57 -8.26
CA LEU A 78 -10.94 -14.54 -9.31
C LEU A 78 -9.52 -14.24 -9.79
N ALA A 79 -9.33 -14.19 -11.11
CA ALA A 79 -8.08 -13.85 -11.78
C ALA A 79 -7.77 -12.35 -11.71
N VAL A 80 -7.75 -11.78 -10.50
CA VAL A 80 -7.46 -10.39 -10.19
C VAL A 80 -6.36 -10.30 -9.13
N PRO A 81 -5.58 -9.20 -9.09
CA PRO A 81 -4.53 -9.04 -8.09
C PRO A 81 -5.08 -9.14 -6.66
N LEU A 82 -4.26 -9.63 -5.72
CA LEU A 82 -4.66 -9.82 -4.32
C LEU A 82 -5.20 -8.54 -3.66
N SER A 83 -4.65 -7.37 -4.00
CA SER A 83 -5.16 -6.07 -3.52
C SER A 83 -6.59 -5.79 -4.00
N ALA A 84 -6.93 -6.18 -5.22
CA ALA A 84 -8.28 -6.09 -5.76
C ALA A 84 -9.21 -7.11 -5.08
N GLN A 85 -8.75 -8.33 -4.83
CA GLN A 85 -9.49 -9.32 -4.04
C GLN A 85 -9.81 -8.81 -2.63
N ALA A 86 -8.85 -8.15 -1.95
CA ALA A 86 -9.05 -7.53 -0.65
C ALA A 86 -10.09 -6.40 -0.70
N LEU A 87 -10.10 -5.58 -1.75
CA LEU A 87 -11.14 -4.55 -1.94
C LEU A 87 -12.53 -5.16 -2.13
N LEU A 88 -12.65 -6.23 -2.93
CA LEU A 88 -13.91 -6.95 -3.11
C LEU A 88 -14.41 -7.55 -1.79
N ALA A 89 -13.53 -8.19 -1.02
CA ALA A 89 -13.89 -8.75 0.28
C ALA A 89 -14.31 -7.66 1.30
N ALA A 90 -13.61 -6.51 1.34
CA ALA A 90 -14.01 -5.37 2.17
C ALA A 90 -15.37 -4.80 1.76
N MET A 91 -15.64 -4.70 0.45
CA MET A 91 -16.92 -4.27 -0.07
C MET A 91 -18.03 -5.28 0.26
N TRP A 92 -17.77 -6.58 0.17
CA TRP A 92 -18.70 -7.63 0.61
C TRP A 92 -19.09 -7.47 2.08
N LEU A 93 -18.10 -7.25 2.96
CA LEU A 93 -18.36 -6.98 4.38
C LEU A 93 -19.22 -5.72 4.59
N ALA A 94 -18.95 -4.65 3.83
CA ALA A 94 -19.72 -3.41 3.88
C ALA A 94 -21.16 -3.57 3.35
N LEU A 95 -21.39 -4.46 2.37
CA LEU A 95 -22.72 -4.80 1.87
C LEU A 95 -23.51 -5.59 2.92
N GLN A 96 -22.86 -6.56 3.56
CA GLN A 96 -23.46 -7.42 4.59
C GLN A 96 -23.58 -6.76 5.97
N GLN A 97 -22.99 -5.57 6.15
CA GLN A 97 -22.89 -4.89 7.45
C GLN A 97 -22.22 -5.77 8.52
N GLN A 98 -21.31 -6.64 8.11
CA GLN A 98 -20.59 -7.55 8.99
C GLN A 98 -19.21 -6.98 9.36
N PRO A 99 -18.74 -7.19 10.60
CA PRO A 99 -17.40 -6.78 10.98
C PRO A 99 -16.35 -7.71 10.37
N THR A 100 -15.13 -7.22 10.18
CA THR A 100 -13.97 -8.03 9.75
C THR A 100 -13.75 -9.28 10.62
N THR A 101 -14.10 -9.23 11.91
CA THR A 101 -14.01 -10.39 12.81
C THR A 101 -14.84 -11.58 12.34
N HIS A 102 -15.99 -11.34 11.70
CA HIS A 102 -16.85 -12.39 11.16
C HIS A 102 -16.11 -13.15 10.06
N TYR A 103 -15.51 -12.42 9.12
CA TYR A 103 -14.72 -12.98 8.04
C TYR A 103 -13.56 -13.84 8.55
N VAL A 104 -12.79 -13.26 9.48
CA VAL A 104 -11.57 -13.87 9.97
C VAL A 104 -11.80 -15.14 10.82
N GLN A 105 -12.96 -15.27 11.46
CA GLN A 105 -13.30 -16.49 12.20
C GLN A 105 -13.67 -17.64 11.27
N GLN A 106 -14.31 -17.34 10.14
CA GLN A 106 -14.82 -18.35 9.20
C GLN A 106 -13.73 -18.86 8.24
N TYR A 107 -12.70 -18.04 7.96
CA TYR A 107 -11.75 -18.27 6.88
C TYR A 107 -10.30 -18.42 7.37
N ARG A 108 -10.04 -19.39 8.26
CA ARG A 108 -8.70 -19.65 8.84
C ARG A 108 -7.95 -20.74 8.07
N ARG A 109 -7.60 -20.47 6.82
CA ARG A 109 -6.85 -21.41 5.97
C ARG A 109 -5.53 -20.80 5.52
N ALA A 110 -4.51 -21.63 5.29
CA ALA A 110 -3.18 -21.17 4.91
C ALA A 110 -3.19 -20.46 3.55
N GLU A 111 -4.02 -20.90 2.62
CA GLU A 111 -4.16 -20.30 1.27
C GLU A 111 -4.75 -18.88 1.31
N GLN A 112 -5.38 -18.51 2.43
CA GLN A 112 -6.06 -17.23 2.61
C GLN A 112 -5.26 -16.27 3.49
N SER A 113 -4.10 -16.70 4.00
CA SER A 113 -3.30 -15.99 4.99
C SER A 113 -3.02 -14.54 4.59
N GLN A 114 -2.55 -14.32 3.36
CA GLN A 114 -2.24 -12.97 2.86
C GLN A 114 -3.48 -12.08 2.72
N LEU A 115 -4.61 -12.63 2.28
CA LEU A 115 -5.87 -11.87 2.22
C LEU A 115 -6.33 -11.46 3.61
N LEU A 116 -6.25 -12.37 4.58
CA LEU A 116 -6.58 -12.09 5.99
C LEU A 116 -5.67 -11.00 6.55
N CYS A 117 -4.38 -11.01 6.20
CA CYS A 117 -3.43 -9.95 6.56
C CYS A 117 -3.87 -8.58 6.04
N LEU A 118 -4.38 -8.50 4.81
CA LEU A 118 -4.82 -7.23 4.21
C LEU A 118 -6.15 -6.72 4.77
N LEU A 119 -7.03 -7.63 5.20
CA LEU A 119 -8.35 -7.28 5.73
C LEU A 119 -8.34 -6.98 7.23
N ALA A 120 -7.36 -7.48 7.97
CA ALA A 120 -7.30 -7.32 9.41
C ALA A 120 -7.28 -5.84 9.83
N ASN A 121 -7.81 -5.57 11.01
CA ASN A 121 -7.45 -4.38 11.77
C ASN A 121 -6.58 -4.83 12.96
N LYS A 122 -6.02 -3.88 13.72
CA LYS A 122 -5.12 -4.21 14.84
C LYS A 122 -5.73 -5.21 15.83
N ALA A 123 -6.99 -5.04 16.21
CA ALA A 123 -7.68 -5.94 17.14
C ALA A 123 -7.88 -7.36 16.58
N VAL A 124 -8.15 -7.45 15.27
CA VAL A 124 -8.29 -8.72 14.54
C VAL A 124 -6.93 -9.39 14.35
N ALA A 125 -5.89 -8.63 14.01
CA ALA A 125 -4.53 -9.11 13.82
C ALA A 125 -3.98 -9.77 15.10
N ALA A 126 -4.22 -9.15 16.27
CA ALA A 126 -3.83 -9.71 17.56
C ALA A 126 -4.45 -11.10 17.82
N LYS A 127 -5.72 -11.29 17.44
CA LYS A 127 -6.42 -12.59 17.58
C LYS A 127 -5.95 -13.60 16.54
N LEU A 128 -5.59 -13.14 15.35
CA LEU A 128 -5.14 -13.99 14.24
C LEU A 128 -3.73 -14.50 14.42
N TYR A 129 -2.86 -13.72 15.06
CA TYR A 129 -1.42 -13.99 15.11
C TYR A 129 -1.10 -15.44 15.48
N GLN A 130 -1.65 -15.96 16.58
CA GLN A 130 -1.40 -17.34 17.03
C GLN A 130 -1.88 -18.39 16.03
N THR A 131 -3.03 -18.14 15.39
CA THR A 131 -3.55 -19.06 14.37
C THR A 131 -2.64 -19.04 13.14
N MET A 132 -2.22 -17.85 12.70
CA MET A 132 -1.35 -17.70 11.54
C MET A 132 0.04 -18.26 11.81
N GLN A 133 0.56 -18.19 13.03
CA GLN A 133 1.86 -18.78 13.37
C GLN A 133 1.89 -20.29 13.10
N ALA A 134 0.75 -20.99 13.28
CA ALA A 134 0.63 -22.41 13.00
C ALA A 134 0.35 -22.73 11.52
N LEU A 135 -0.29 -21.82 10.78
CA LEU A 135 -0.71 -22.05 9.38
C LEU A 135 0.30 -21.52 8.36
N ASP A 136 0.77 -20.29 8.54
CA ASP A 136 1.69 -19.58 7.67
C ASP A 136 2.50 -18.56 8.48
N LEU A 137 3.72 -18.97 8.85
CA LEU A 137 4.61 -18.16 9.68
C LEU A 137 4.92 -16.80 9.05
N ARG A 138 5.06 -16.72 7.72
CA ARG A 138 5.38 -15.45 7.04
C ARG A 138 4.25 -14.44 7.22
N SER A 139 3.01 -14.87 7.07
CA SER A 139 1.84 -14.01 7.29
C SER A 139 1.70 -13.59 8.76
N ALA A 140 2.03 -14.48 9.70
CA ALA A 140 2.04 -14.13 11.13
C ALA A 140 3.07 -13.02 11.44
N VAL A 141 4.25 -13.11 10.84
CA VAL A 141 5.32 -12.11 10.95
C VAL A 141 4.86 -10.77 10.39
N GLN A 142 4.33 -10.76 9.17
CA GLN A 142 3.81 -9.55 8.53
C GLN A 142 2.65 -8.92 9.32
N LEU A 143 1.74 -9.73 9.87
CA LEU A 143 0.67 -9.26 10.76
C LEU A 143 1.23 -8.54 11.98
N ALA A 144 2.22 -9.13 12.65
CA ALA A 144 2.78 -8.53 13.85
C ALA A 144 3.46 -7.19 13.55
N GLY A 145 4.26 -7.11 12.49
CA GLY A 145 4.91 -5.88 12.05
C GLY A 145 3.91 -4.80 11.61
N ASN A 146 3.09 -5.10 10.61
CA ASN A 146 2.20 -4.12 9.98
C ASN A 146 1.10 -3.63 10.92
N TYR A 147 0.67 -4.41 11.91
CA TYR A 147 -0.36 -4.00 12.87
C TYR A 147 0.19 -3.55 14.23
N GLY A 148 1.51 -3.46 14.38
CA GLY A 148 2.13 -2.94 15.59
C GLY A 148 1.87 -3.80 16.83
N LEU A 149 1.95 -5.13 16.70
CA LEU A 149 1.72 -6.07 17.80
C LEU A 149 2.95 -6.16 18.72
N LEU A 150 3.17 -5.14 19.54
CA LEU A 150 4.36 -5.03 20.42
C LEU A 150 4.56 -6.24 21.34
N ASP A 151 3.48 -6.84 21.83
CA ASP A 151 3.54 -8.01 22.72
C ASP A 151 4.21 -9.23 22.06
N GLN A 152 4.24 -9.29 20.72
CA GLN A 152 4.85 -10.38 19.97
C GLN A 152 6.33 -10.15 19.66
N ARG A 153 6.90 -8.99 20.01
CA ARG A 153 8.28 -8.64 19.68
C ARG A 153 9.29 -9.65 20.21
N ALA A 154 9.14 -10.12 21.45
CA ALA A 154 10.05 -11.09 22.04
C ALA A 154 10.04 -12.44 21.30
N VAL A 155 8.85 -12.89 20.88
CA VAL A 155 8.68 -14.14 20.11
C VAL A 155 9.33 -13.99 18.73
N LEU A 156 9.13 -12.85 18.06
CA LEU A 156 9.75 -12.59 16.76
C LEU A 156 11.28 -12.49 16.84
N GLN A 157 11.83 -11.95 17.93
CA GLN A 157 13.28 -11.91 18.15
C GLN A 157 13.87 -13.31 18.27
N GLN A 158 13.23 -14.18 19.05
CA GLN A 158 13.65 -15.59 19.16
C GLN A 158 13.61 -16.32 17.82
N LEU A 159 12.60 -16.03 16.99
CA LEU A 159 12.48 -16.60 15.64
C LEU A 159 13.54 -16.04 14.67
N ALA A 160 13.96 -14.79 14.83
CA ALA A 160 15.00 -14.19 13.99
C ALA A 160 16.39 -14.77 14.26
N ASP A 161 16.63 -15.24 15.49
CA ASP A 161 17.89 -15.90 15.89
C ASP A 161 17.99 -17.35 15.38
N ASP A 162 16.88 -17.94 14.91
CA ASP A 162 16.85 -19.28 14.33
C ASP A 162 17.42 -19.28 12.90
N GLN A 163 18.60 -19.88 12.73
CA GLN A 163 19.33 -19.94 11.46
C GLN A 163 18.70 -20.92 10.44
N HIS A 164 17.70 -21.70 10.82
CA HIS A 164 17.06 -22.66 9.92
C HIS A 164 15.93 -22.06 9.07
N GLN A 165 15.61 -20.79 9.24
CA GLN A 165 14.54 -20.12 8.51
C GLN A 165 14.93 -19.82 7.04
N ASN A 166 13.93 -19.82 6.15
CA ASN A 166 14.10 -19.35 4.77
C ASN A 166 14.48 -17.86 4.77
N ALA A 167 15.38 -17.46 3.87
CA ALA A 167 15.81 -16.07 3.66
C ALA A 167 14.64 -15.07 3.55
N ALA A 168 13.53 -15.43 2.89
CA ALA A 168 12.35 -14.57 2.78
C ALA A 168 11.66 -14.35 4.12
N ILE A 169 11.50 -15.41 4.94
CA ILE A 169 10.92 -15.30 6.29
C ILE A 169 11.86 -14.47 7.16
N GLN A 170 13.17 -14.71 7.07
CA GLN A 170 14.17 -13.98 7.86
C GLN A 170 14.20 -12.48 7.53
N ALA A 171 14.11 -12.12 6.24
CA ALA A 171 14.06 -10.72 5.83
C ALA A 171 12.78 -10.03 6.33
N GLU A 172 11.62 -10.69 6.22
CA GLU A 172 10.34 -10.18 6.73
C GLU A 172 10.31 -10.10 8.27
N LEU A 173 11.00 -11.01 8.97
CA LEU A 173 11.18 -10.97 10.43
C LEU A 173 11.96 -9.72 10.83
N HIS A 174 13.11 -9.46 10.21
CA HIS A 174 13.89 -8.28 10.52
C HIS A 174 13.17 -6.97 10.16
N TYR A 175 12.41 -6.96 9.05
CA TYR A 175 11.55 -5.83 8.70
C TYR A 175 10.41 -5.62 9.71
N SER A 176 9.75 -6.68 10.15
CA SER A 176 8.66 -6.60 11.12
C SER A 176 9.16 -6.16 12.50
N LEU A 177 10.33 -6.65 12.92
CA LEU A 177 11.01 -6.18 14.13
C LEU A 177 11.36 -4.69 14.05
N TYR A 178 11.79 -4.21 12.87
CA TYR A 178 12.05 -2.80 12.63
C TYR A 178 10.80 -1.94 12.82
N LEU A 179 9.65 -2.35 12.26
CA LEU A 179 8.35 -1.68 12.50
C LEU A 179 7.94 -1.67 13.98
N LEU A 180 8.32 -2.70 14.73
CA LEU A 180 8.11 -2.82 16.18
C LEU A 180 9.17 -2.07 17.02
N GLY A 181 9.96 -1.21 16.39
CA GLY A 181 10.93 -0.32 17.06
C GLY A 181 12.26 -0.99 17.41
N GLN A 182 12.62 -2.09 16.76
CA GLN A 182 13.99 -2.60 16.81
C GLN A 182 14.90 -1.78 15.91
N LYS A 183 16.02 -1.31 16.45
CA LYS A 183 17.03 -0.61 15.66
C LYS A 183 17.70 -1.58 14.70
N SER A 184 17.74 -1.22 13.43
CA SER A 184 18.40 -1.96 12.36
C SER A 184 19.02 -0.98 11.37
N ASP A 185 19.98 -1.44 10.57
CA ASP A 185 20.49 -0.64 9.45
C ASP A 185 19.55 -0.77 8.25
N GLU A 186 18.94 0.34 7.82
CA GLU A 186 17.98 0.35 6.72
C GLU A 186 18.58 -0.16 5.41
N SER A 187 19.86 0.10 5.15
CA SER A 187 20.53 -0.36 3.93
C SER A 187 20.70 -1.88 3.92
N GLN A 188 21.02 -2.47 5.09
CA GLN A 188 21.11 -3.92 5.23
C GLN A 188 19.74 -4.57 5.09
N LEU A 189 18.69 -3.99 5.68
CA LEU A 189 17.32 -4.48 5.53
C LEU A 189 16.86 -4.46 4.07
N VAL A 190 17.10 -3.37 3.34
CA VAL A 190 16.79 -3.29 1.91
C VAL A 190 17.51 -4.40 1.14
N GLN A 191 18.81 -4.60 1.39
CA GLN A 191 19.58 -5.65 0.72
C GLN A 191 19.08 -7.07 1.06
N GLN A 192 18.67 -7.32 2.30
CA GLN A 192 18.10 -8.62 2.71
C GLN A 192 16.77 -8.89 2.01
N LEU A 193 15.84 -7.92 2.06
CA LEU A 193 14.54 -8.01 1.38
C LEU A 193 14.71 -8.16 -0.14
N GLN A 194 15.67 -7.46 -0.73
CA GLN A 194 15.93 -7.55 -2.15
C GLN A 194 16.51 -8.92 -2.55
N LYS A 195 17.52 -9.40 -1.82
CA LYS A 195 18.14 -10.72 -2.09
C LYS A 195 17.16 -11.87 -1.93
N ALA A 196 16.16 -11.70 -1.07
CA ALA A 196 15.11 -12.67 -0.84
C ALA A 196 13.85 -12.43 -1.70
N ASP A 197 13.93 -11.53 -2.70
CA ASP A 197 12.84 -11.21 -3.65
C ASP A 197 11.50 -10.85 -2.97
N CYS A 198 11.59 -10.12 -1.85
CA CYS A 198 10.43 -9.68 -1.07
C CYS A 198 10.37 -8.18 -0.84
N LEU A 199 11.32 -7.40 -1.39
CA LEU A 199 11.30 -5.95 -1.30
C LEU A 199 10.15 -5.35 -2.11
N THR A 200 9.17 -4.81 -1.41
CA THR A 200 8.06 -4.06 -2.02
C THR A 200 8.35 -2.55 -2.09
N PRO A 201 7.70 -1.81 -3.00
CA PRO A 201 7.82 -0.34 -3.03
C PRO A 201 7.43 0.34 -1.71
N ARG A 202 6.47 -0.21 -0.96
CA ARG A 202 6.04 0.33 0.35
C ARG A 202 7.09 0.12 1.44
N GLN A 203 7.69 -1.06 1.50
CA GLN A 203 8.82 -1.33 2.41
C GLN A 203 10.00 -0.40 2.08
N LEU A 204 10.33 -0.24 0.80
CA LEU A 204 11.38 0.67 0.35
C LEU A 204 11.09 2.12 0.74
N GLN A 205 9.86 2.59 0.52
CA GLN A 205 9.44 3.95 0.90
C GLN A 205 9.60 4.18 2.40
N LEU A 206 9.14 3.24 3.23
CA LEU A 206 9.23 3.34 4.69
C LEU A 206 10.70 3.36 5.17
N LEU A 207 11.54 2.46 4.65
CA LEU A 207 12.96 2.40 5.01
C LEU A 207 13.72 3.67 4.58
N LEU A 208 13.40 4.23 3.41
CA LEU A 208 14.00 5.50 2.95
C LEU A 208 13.50 6.72 3.72
N LEU A 209 12.29 6.72 4.24
CA LEU A 209 11.80 7.81 5.09
C LEU A 209 12.56 7.88 6.41
N ALA A 210 12.91 6.72 6.97
CA ALA A 210 13.63 6.61 8.23
C ALA A 210 15.15 6.74 8.10
N ALA A 211 15.73 6.36 6.96
CA ALA A 211 17.16 6.35 6.76
C ALA A 211 17.79 7.76 6.80
N PRO A 212 19.01 7.93 7.35
CA PRO A 212 19.78 9.17 7.20
C PRO A 212 20.24 9.37 5.74
N ALA A 213 20.62 10.60 5.40
CA ALA A 213 20.96 11.01 4.03
C ALA A 213 22.01 10.10 3.37
N GLU A 214 23.06 9.71 4.09
CA GLU A 214 24.12 8.82 3.60
C GLU A 214 23.58 7.43 3.24
N ARG A 215 22.76 6.82 4.11
CA ARG A 215 22.16 5.50 3.86
C ARG A 215 21.18 5.53 2.70
N LYS A 216 20.41 6.60 2.51
CA LYS A 216 19.52 6.76 1.34
C LYS A 216 20.31 6.66 0.03
N VAL A 217 21.49 7.29 -0.03
CA VAL A 217 22.36 7.23 -1.21
C VAL A 217 22.91 5.83 -1.42
N GLN A 218 23.34 5.17 -0.36
CA GLN A 218 23.80 3.77 -0.43
C GLN A 218 22.70 2.84 -0.96
N ILE A 219 21.46 3.00 -0.47
CA ILE A 219 20.30 2.25 -0.94
C ILE A 219 20.04 2.50 -2.43
N VAL A 220 19.96 3.77 -2.86
CA VAL A 220 19.73 4.12 -4.28
C VAL A 220 20.82 3.50 -5.17
N ASN A 221 22.09 3.64 -4.79
CA ASN A 221 23.22 3.11 -5.58
C ASN A 221 23.19 1.58 -5.67
N ALA A 222 22.82 0.88 -4.60
CA ALA A 222 22.68 -0.58 -4.62
C ALA A 222 21.54 -1.03 -5.57
N LEU A 223 20.41 -0.32 -5.56
CA LEU A 223 19.27 -0.61 -6.43
C LEU A 223 19.58 -0.33 -7.91
N CYS A 224 20.36 0.71 -8.22
CA CYS A 224 20.77 1.01 -9.61
C CYS A 224 21.46 -0.17 -10.32
N LEU A 225 22.11 -1.07 -9.56
CA LEU A 225 22.81 -2.23 -10.12
C LEU A 225 21.91 -3.44 -10.38
N THR A 226 20.68 -3.41 -9.90
CA THR A 226 19.83 -4.61 -9.76
C THR A 226 18.44 -4.41 -10.30
N ASP A 227 17.80 -3.27 -10.03
CA ASP A 227 16.47 -2.91 -10.53
C ASP A 227 16.36 -1.38 -10.69
N ILE A 228 16.36 -0.95 -11.95
CA ILE A 228 16.28 0.47 -12.32
C ILE A 228 14.95 1.10 -11.89
N THR A 229 13.84 0.35 -11.94
CA THR A 229 12.52 0.87 -11.57
C THR A 229 12.45 1.13 -10.07
N LEU A 230 12.95 0.18 -9.27
CA LEU A 230 13.08 0.38 -7.82
C LEU A 230 14.07 1.49 -7.47
N ALA A 231 15.15 1.64 -8.25
CA ALA A 231 16.09 2.76 -8.06
C ALA A 231 15.43 4.11 -8.31
N ILE A 232 14.61 4.26 -9.36
CA ILE A 232 13.85 5.48 -9.64
C ILE A 232 12.87 5.78 -8.51
N ASN A 233 12.14 4.76 -8.04
CA ASN A 233 11.25 4.91 -6.88
C ASN A 233 12.03 5.32 -5.62
N ALA A 234 13.21 4.73 -5.39
CA ALA A 234 14.07 5.09 -4.28
C ALA A 234 14.54 6.55 -4.34
N MET A 235 14.86 7.06 -5.53
CA MET A 235 15.20 8.48 -5.71
C MET A 235 14.03 9.38 -5.29
N GLY A 236 12.81 9.07 -5.75
CA GLY A 236 11.60 9.80 -5.35
C GLY A 236 11.30 9.73 -3.85
N PHE A 237 11.31 8.52 -3.27
CA PHE A 237 11.04 8.29 -1.85
C PHE A 237 12.12 8.88 -0.93
N SER A 238 13.36 9.01 -1.41
CA SER A 238 14.45 9.61 -0.63
C SER A 238 14.20 11.10 -0.31
N GLY A 239 13.41 11.76 -1.16
CA GLY A 239 13.12 13.19 -1.09
C GLY A 239 14.35 14.08 -1.33
N GLN A 240 15.46 13.54 -1.84
CA GLN A 240 16.69 14.31 -2.04
C GLN A 240 16.64 15.08 -3.36
N SER A 241 16.61 16.41 -3.27
CA SER A 241 16.53 17.33 -4.41
C SER A 241 17.63 17.11 -5.47
N LYS A 242 18.79 16.60 -5.07
CA LYS A 242 19.90 16.29 -5.99
C LYS A 242 19.55 15.25 -7.07
N PHE A 243 18.54 14.41 -6.85
CA PHE A 243 18.09 13.44 -7.86
C PHE A 243 17.12 14.05 -8.88
N MET A 244 16.60 15.26 -8.64
CA MET A 244 15.62 15.92 -9.51
C MET A 244 16.10 16.04 -10.97
N PRO A 245 17.33 16.51 -11.29
CA PRO A 245 17.76 16.64 -12.68
C PRO A 245 17.76 15.29 -13.41
N LEU A 246 18.22 14.23 -12.75
CA LEU A 246 18.21 12.87 -13.31
C LEU A 246 16.77 12.38 -13.53
N LEU A 247 15.87 12.58 -12.57
CA LEU A 247 14.47 12.19 -12.71
C LEU A 247 13.76 12.96 -13.84
N LEU A 248 14.07 14.24 -14.03
CA LEU A 248 13.56 15.03 -15.16
C LEU A 248 14.04 14.46 -16.49
N GLU A 249 15.31 14.08 -16.62
CA GLU A 249 15.81 13.43 -17.83
C GLU A 249 15.19 12.05 -18.07
N LEU A 250 15.06 11.22 -17.02
CA LEU A 250 14.41 9.91 -17.11
C LEU A 250 12.93 10.01 -17.48
N SER A 251 12.24 11.09 -17.06
CA SER A 251 10.84 11.33 -17.42
C SER A 251 10.62 11.53 -18.92
N LYS A 252 11.67 11.89 -19.68
CA LYS A 252 11.64 12.03 -21.14
C LYS A 252 11.87 10.69 -21.87
N GLN A 253 12.30 9.65 -21.15
CA GLN A 253 12.61 8.35 -21.72
C GLN A 253 11.38 7.44 -21.64
N PRO A 254 10.84 6.91 -22.76
CA PRO A 254 9.60 6.13 -22.76
C PRO A 254 9.61 4.92 -21.81
N ALA A 255 10.77 4.27 -21.64
CA ALA A 255 10.92 3.11 -20.77
C ALA A 255 10.78 3.43 -19.27
N HIS A 256 11.03 4.68 -18.87
CA HIS A 256 11.13 5.09 -17.46
C HIS A 256 10.19 6.25 -17.11
N GLN A 257 9.47 6.79 -18.09
CA GLN A 257 8.63 7.97 -17.97
C GLN A 257 7.67 7.89 -16.79
N GLY A 258 6.89 6.80 -16.70
CA GLY A 258 5.89 6.63 -15.63
C GLY A 258 6.51 6.63 -14.23
N ALA A 259 7.55 5.81 -14.03
CA ALA A 259 8.23 5.72 -12.73
C ALA A 259 8.89 7.05 -12.32
N ALA A 260 9.56 7.72 -13.27
CA ALA A 260 10.22 8.99 -13.02
C ALA A 260 9.21 10.12 -12.72
N GLN A 261 8.07 10.13 -13.40
CA GLN A 261 6.99 11.07 -13.12
C GLN A 261 6.41 10.84 -11.71
N SER A 262 6.05 9.61 -11.35
CA SER A 262 5.54 9.31 -10.00
C SER A 262 6.58 9.62 -8.91
N ALA A 263 7.87 9.41 -9.17
CA ALA A 263 8.96 9.79 -8.28
C ALA A 263 9.04 11.31 -8.08
N LEU A 264 8.97 12.09 -9.16
CA LEU A 264 8.93 13.56 -9.10
C LEU A 264 7.70 14.07 -8.34
N ILE A 265 6.52 13.52 -8.61
CA ILE A 265 5.28 13.90 -7.94
C ILE A 265 5.32 13.56 -6.45
N THR A 266 5.89 12.41 -6.09
CA THR A 266 6.05 12.02 -4.68
C THR A 266 6.95 13.00 -3.94
N MET A 267 8.07 13.38 -4.55
CA MET A 267 9.06 14.30 -3.97
C MET A 267 8.56 15.75 -3.91
N LEU A 268 8.00 16.29 -4.99
CA LEU A 268 7.71 17.72 -5.16
C LEU A 268 6.23 18.08 -4.99
N GLY A 269 5.33 17.11 -5.09
CA GLY A 269 3.90 17.36 -5.31
C GLY A 269 3.57 17.46 -6.80
N SER A 270 2.31 17.17 -7.15
CA SER A 270 1.88 17.03 -8.54
C SER A 270 2.05 18.31 -9.36
N LEU A 271 1.61 19.44 -8.84
CA LEU A 271 1.68 20.74 -9.54
C LEU A 271 3.13 21.17 -9.79
N THR A 272 3.99 21.07 -8.78
CA THR A 272 5.40 21.46 -8.88
C THR A 272 6.17 20.53 -9.83
N ALA A 273 5.89 19.22 -9.79
CA ALA A 273 6.46 18.27 -10.72
C ALA A 273 6.06 18.58 -12.18
N ASP A 274 4.78 18.90 -12.42
CA ASP A 274 4.29 19.26 -13.76
C ASP A 274 4.95 20.55 -14.28
N ILE A 275 5.16 21.56 -13.43
CA ILE A 275 5.87 22.80 -13.78
C ILE A 275 7.32 22.48 -14.14
N ALA A 276 8.01 21.70 -13.29
CA ALA A 276 9.41 21.35 -13.50
C ALA A 276 9.66 20.57 -14.80
N GLN A 277 8.68 19.76 -15.23
CA GLN A 277 8.76 19.02 -16.50
C GLN A 277 8.55 19.89 -17.74
N ARG A 278 7.76 20.96 -17.63
CA ARG A 278 7.44 21.86 -18.76
C ARG A 278 8.52 22.89 -19.02
N GLU A 279 9.23 23.32 -17.97
CA GLU A 279 10.22 24.38 -18.06
C GLU A 279 11.65 23.80 -18.02
N PRO A 280 12.37 23.73 -19.16
CA PRO A 280 13.75 23.21 -19.16
C PRO A 280 14.72 24.08 -18.33
N GLN A 281 14.35 25.32 -17.99
CA GLN A 281 15.09 26.19 -17.07
C GLN A 281 14.74 25.96 -15.58
N ALA A 282 13.69 25.19 -15.26
CA ALA A 282 13.33 24.84 -13.88
C ALA A 282 14.35 23.91 -13.21
N ALA A 283 15.17 23.21 -14.00
CA ALA A 283 16.35 22.51 -13.48
C ALA A 283 17.38 23.46 -12.84
N GLY A 284 17.31 24.77 -13.15
CA GLY A 284 18.09 25.84 -12.54
C GLY A 284 17.27 26.78 -11.64
N MET A 285 15.98 26.49 -11.39
CA MET A 285 15.27 27.23 -10.34
C MET A 285 16.02 27.01 -9.03
N PRO A 286 16.22 28.07 -8.22
CA PRO A 286 16.74 27.93 -6.87
C PRO A 286 15.62 27.30 -6.02
N MET A 287 15.39 26.00 -6.22
CA MET A 287 14.97 25.16 -5.13
C MET A 287 16.04 25.38 -4.07
N PRO A 288 15.68 25.73 -2.81
CA PRO A 288 16.68 25.80 -1.78
C PRO A 288 17.45 24.49 -1.88
N VAL A 289 18.76 24.58 -2.14
CA VAL A 289 19.70 23.45 -2.07
C VAL A 289 19.75 23.11 -0.59
N SER A 290 18.65 22.58 -0.14
CA SER A 290 18.38 22.22 1.21
C SER A 290 18.69 20.75 1.20
N GLU A 291 19.62 20.36 2.06
CA GLU A 291 19.82 18.96 2.41
C GLU A 291 18.53 18.33 3.01
N GLN A 292 17.46 19.11 3.18
CA GLN A 292 16.16 18.67 3.64
C GLN A 292 15.53 17.66 2.69
N HIS A 293 15.05 16.58 3.30
CA HIS A 293 14.23 15.57 2.66
C HIS A 293 12.84 16.12 2.41
N LEU A 294 12.38 16.03 1.16
CA LEU A 294 11.06 16.51 0.75
C LEU A 294 10.06 15.37 0.58
N VAL A 295 8.84 15.62 1.04
CA VAL A 295 7.63 14.86 0.68
C VAL A 295 6.59 15.89 0.26
N ALA A 296 6.08 15.77 -0.96
CA ALA A 296 5.16 16.77 -1.54
C ALA A 296 5.73 18.21 -1.51
N GLY A 297 7.03 18.38 -1.75
CA GLY A 297 7.70 19.69 -1.75
C GLY A 297 7.88 20.32 -0.37
N THR A 298 7.48 19.64 0.70
CA THR A 298 7.59 20.11 2.08
C THR A 298 8.68 19.32 2.81
N ALA A 299 9.48 20.01 3.63
CA ALA A 299 10.48 19.34 4.47
C ALA A 299 9.79 18.33 5.41
N VAL A 300 10.32 17.12 5.50
CA VAL A 300 9.79 16.04 6.36
C VAL A 300 9.63 16.47 7.82
N THR A 301 10.48 17.37 8.31
CA THR A 301 10.42 17.94 9.67
C THR A 301 9.25 18.89 9.91
N GLU A 302 8.70 19.47 8.84
CA GLU A 302 7.64 20.48 8.87
C GLU A 302 6.30 19.91 8.37
N LEU A 303 6.27 18.63 7.99
CA LEU A 303 5.09 17.99 7.41
C LEU A 303 3.96 17.84 8.43
N ASN A 304 2.79 18.39 8.11
CA ASN A 304 1.55 18.09 8.82
C ASN A 304 1.01 16.72 8.41
N LEU A 305 1.35 15.68 9.18
CA LEU A 305 1.03 14.28 8.83
C LEU A 305 -0.46 14.06 8.58
N THR A 306 -1.34 14.63 9.40
CA THR A 306 -2.80 14.45 9.26
C THR A 306 -3.34 15.13 8.01
N GLU A 307 -2.85 16.32 7.68
CA GLU A 307 -3.24 17.03 6.47
C GLU A 307 -2.71 16.34 5.21
N THR A 308 -1.47 15.86 5.23
CA THR A 308 -0.90 15.06 4.14
C THR A 308 -1.67 13.77 3.93
N TRP A 309 -2.16 13.13 4.99
CA TRP A 309 -3.05 11.97 4.86
C TRP A 309 -4.39 12.32 4.20
N ALA A 310 -4.98 13.45 4.56
CA ALA A 310 -6.29 13.85 4.02
C ALA A 310 -6.22 14.31 2.55
N ASN A 311 -5.16 15.03 2.18
CA ASN A 311 -5.08 15.76 0.92
C ASN A 311 -4.05 15.20 -0.06
N GLY A 312 -3.12 14.38 0.40
CA GLY A 312 -2.05 13.82 -0.43
C GLY A 312 -2.53 12.72 -1.36
N ASN A 313 -1.71 12.41 -2.36
CA ASN A 313 -1.86 11.21 -3.17
C ASN A 313 -1.45 9.94 -2.41
N GLN A 314 -1.62 8.76 -3.02
CA GLN A 314 -1.33 7.48 -2.34
C GLN A 314 0.11 7.35 -1.79
N TYR A 315 1.13 7.95 -2.40
CA TYR A 315 2.50 7.87 -1.91
C TYR A 315 2.72 8.81 -0.73
N GLN A 316 2.18 10.02 -0.79
CA GLN A 316 2.26 11.02 0.27
C GLN A 316 1.46 10.58 1.51
N ARG A 317 0.27 10.01 1.30
CA ARG A 317 -0.55 9.43 2.38
C ARG A 317 0.18 8.30 3.09
N PHE A 318 0.77 7.36 2.34
CA PHE A 318 1.59 6.31 2.93
C PHE A 318 2.79 6.88 3.69
N ALA A 319 3.48 7.88 3.14
CA ALA A 319 4.61 8.52 3.83
C ALA A 319 4.19 9.11 5.19
N ALA A 320 3.05 9.79 5.24
CA ALA A 320 2.50 10.33 6.48
C ALA A 320 2.20 9.22 7.51
N ALA A 321 1.56 8.13 7.09
CA ALA A 321 1.26 6.99 7.95
C ALA A 321 2.53 6.27 8.44
N ALA A 322 3.48 6.01 7.54
CA ALA A 322 4.75 5.37 7.85
C ALA A 322 5.57 6.21 8.84
N MET A 323 5.66 7.53 8.64
CA MET A 323 6.33 8.44 9.56
C MET A 323 5.72 8.42 10.95
N LEU A 324 4.39 8.29 11.05
CA LEU A 324 3.71 8.21 12.35
C LEU A 324 4.07 6.89 13.07
N VAL A 325 4.03 5.76 12.35
CA VAL A 325 4.44 4.43 12.89
C VAL A 325 5.90 4.44 13.33
N LEU A 326 6.80 5.03 12.54
CA LEU A 326 8.23 5.14 12.88
C LEU A 326 8.47 5.98 14.15
N LYS A 327 7.66 7.02 14.38
CA LYS A 327 7.71 7.85 15.60
C LYS A 327 7.08 7.15 16.81
N GLN A 328 6.09 6.31 16.59
CA GLN A 328 5.32 5.61 17.64
C GLN A 328 5.14 4.13 17.28
N PRO A 329 6.17 3.29 17.53
CA PRO A 329 6.05 1.86 17.32
C PRO A 329 4.86 1.28 18.08
N GLY A 330 4.13 0.36 17.42
CA GLY A 330 2.90 -0.23 17.96
C GLY A 330 1.62 0.33 17.35
N LEU A 331 1.69 1.39 16.55
CA LEU A 331 0.59 1.77 15.67
C LEU A 331 0.49 0.82 14.48
N ALA A 332 -0.72 0.62 13.96
CA ALA A 332 -0.91 -0.11 12.71
C ALA A 332 -0.52 0.76 11.51
N LEU A 333 0.26 0.21 10.59
CA LEU A 333 0.60 0.83 9.32
C LEU A 333 -0.63 0.90 8.42
N ALA A 334 -1.06 2.12 8.13
CA ALA A 334 -2.22 2.36 7.27
C ALA A 334 -1.85 2.21 5.78
N GLU A 335 -2.65 1.43 5.06
CA GLU A 335 -2.53 1.29 3.61
C GLU A 335 -3.52 2.21 2.89
N PRO A 336 -3.05 3.24 2.16
CA PRO A 336 -3.92 4.26 1.55
C PRO A 336 -4.74 3.75 0.37
N ASN A 337 -4.46 2.52 -0.09
CA ASN A 337 -5.14 1.87 -1.21
C ASN A 337 -6.27 0.95 -0.76
N ASN A 338 -6.38 0.67 0.56
CA ASN A 338 -7.45 -0.10 1.16
C ASN A 338 -8.82 0.60 0.95
N TRP A 339 -9.89 -0.12 1.29
CA TRP A 339 -11.26 0.38 1.24
C TRP A 339 -11.38 1.75 1.92
N GLN A 340 -12.02 2.72 1.25
CA GLN A 340 -12.17 4.10 1.70
C GLN A 340 -10.85 4.83 1.98
N GLY A 341 -9.77 4.34 1.37
CA GLY A 341 -8.42 4.88 1.51
C GLY A 341 -7.72 4.53 2.82
N GLY A 342 -8.20 3.52 3.55
CA GLY A 342 -7.60 3.07 4.81
C GLY A 342 -7.97 3.94 6.01
N ILE A 343 -7.60 3.48 7.20
CA ILE A 343 -7.85 4.17 8.48
C ILE A 343 -6.56 4.85 8.92
N TRP A 344 -6.64 6.14 9.25
CA TRP A 344 -5.50 6.87 9.81
C TRP A 344 -4.99 6.19 11.09
N PRO A 345 -3.67 5.96 11.27
CA PRO A 345 -3.16 5.35 12.48
C PRO A 345 -3.44 6.26 13.68
N VAL A 346 -4.17 5.75 14.66
CA VAL A 346 -4.44 6.42 15.94
C VAL A 346 -4.01 5.51 17.09
N ALA A 347 -3.54 6.13 18.17
CA ALA A 347 -3.04 5.45 19.36
C ALA A 347 -4.13 4.73 20.15
#